data_AF-A0A5C7TJW4-F1
#
_entry.id   AF-A0A5C7TJW4-F1
#
_cell.length_a   1.000
_cell.length_b   1.000
_cell.length_c   1.000
_cell.angle_alpha   90.00
_cell.angle_beta   90.00
_cell.angle_gamma   90.00
#
_symmetry.space_group_name_H-M   'P 1'
#
loop_
_entity.id
_entity.type
_entity.pdbx_description
1 polymer ?
#
loop_
_entity_poly.entity_id
_entity_poly.type
_entity_poly.pdbx_seq_one_letter_code
_entity_poly.pdbx_strand_id
1 'polypeptide(L)'
;MYTAFFGLNSQPFSIAPNPEFMYLGNRHTEALAHLRYGLGDAGGFVLLTGEVGTGKTTVSRCLLAELPANTQVAFILNPTLSELELLAAICDELKIRYKKTDASLKLLTDKITSKLQKNHQAGINTILIIDEAQHLQPAVLEQLRLLTNLETNTKKLLQVILIGQPELQQLLQRQDLRQLAQRITARYHLMPLTLPEVKYYVEHRLQVAGCSRPVFTEAALKKLFEFSGGIPRLLNLLCDRALLGGYSQQKALIDAKLIELAAAEILAIKPAAAKAALPVWLWPLLFVLCLALGVSLSLLWLQTSV
;
A
#
# COMPACT_ATOMS: atom_id res chain seq x y z
N MET A 1 -7.51 -23.51 -14.61
CA MET A 1 -8.45 -24.56 -14.17
C MET A 1 -9.79 -23.96 -13.75
N TYR A 2 -9.86 -23.08 -12.73
CA TYR A 2 -11.15 -22.42 -12.40
C TYR A 2 -11.64 -21.47 -13.50
N THR A 3 -10.73 -20.84 -14.26
CA THR A 3 -11.09 -19.87 -15.31
C THR A 3 -12.07 -20.46 -16.32
N ALA A 4 -11.78 -21.65 -16.86
CA ALA A 4 -12.67 -22.36 -17.77
C ALA A 4 -14.04 -22.68 -17.14
N PHE A 5 -14.06 -23.13 -15.88
CA PHE A 5 -15.31 -23.42 -15.16
C PHE A 5 -16.20 -22.18 -14.98
N PHE A 6 -15.61 -21.01 -14.75
CA PHE A 6 -16.36 -19.77 -14.63
C PHE A 6 -16.61 -19.07 -15.99
N GLY A 7 -16.05 -19.56 -17.09
CA GLY A 7 -16.14 -18.92 -18.41
C GLY A 7 -15.28 -17.66 -18.52
N LEU A 8 -14.12 -17.65 -17.87
CA LEU A 8 -13.15 -16.55 -17.85
C LEU A 8 -12.02 -16.82 -18.84
N ASN A 9 -11.61 -15.79 -19.58
CA ASN A 9 -10.51 -15.83 -20.54
C ASN A 9 -9.14 -15.74 -19.87
N SER A 10 -9.08 -15.16 -18.66
CA SER A 10 -7.86 -14.94 -17.90
C SER A 10 -8.19 -14.90 -16.40
N GLN A 11 -7.18 -14.77 -15.54
CA GLN A 11 -7.36 -14.71 -14.08
C GLN A 11 -7.77 -13.29 -13.66
N PRO A 12 -9.05 -13.04 -13.30
CA PRO A 12 -9.53 -11.69 -12.98
C PRO A 12 -8.88 -11.11 -11.73
N PHE A 13 -8.51 -11.98 -10.78
CA PHE A 13 -8.08 -11.56 -9.45
C PHE A 13 -6.56 -11.68 -9.20
N SER A 14 -5.76 -11.76 -10.26
CA SER A 14 -4.30 -11.78 -10.10
C SER A 14 -3.80 -10.51 -9.38
N ILE A 15 -2.82 -10.72 -8.51
CA ILE A 15 -2.09 -9.66 -7.79
C ILE A 15 -0.96 -9.09 -8.65
N ALA A 16 -0.51 -9.86 -9.65
CA ALA A 16 0.46 -9.38 -10.61
C ALA A 16 -0.12 -8.15 -11.33
N PRO A 17 0.64 -7.05 -11.43
CA PRO A 17 0.06 -5.81 -11.93
C PRO A 17 -0.10 -5.89 -13.45
N ASN A 18 -1.35 -6.06 -13.90
CA ASN A 18 -1.75 -5.99 -15.30
C ASN A 18 -2.55 -4.68 -15.54
N PRO A 19 -2.10 -3.78 -16.43
CA PRO A 19 -2.82 -2.55 -16.79
C PRO A 19 -4.27 -2.77 -17.25
N GLU A 20 -4.58 -3.90 -17.91
CA GLU A 20 -5.93 -4.18 -18.42
C GLU A 20 -6.97 -4.33 -17.30
N PHE A 21 -6.55 -4.84 -16.14
CA PHE A 21 -7.42 -5.05 -14.97
C PHE A 21 -7.50 -3.83 -14.05
N MET A 22 -6.92 -2.71 -14.47
CA MET A 22 -6.84 -1.50 -13.68
C MET A 22 -8.22 -0.85 -13.57
N TYR A 23 -8.77 -0.83 -12.36
CA TYR A 23 -10.03 -0.14 -12.07
C TYR A 23 -9.76 1.31 -11.68
N LEU A 24 -10.07 2.24 -12.58
CA LEU A 24 -10.02 3.68 -12.35
C LEU A 24 -11.32 4.18 -11.73
N GLY A 25 -11.56 3.83 -10.47
CA GLY A 25 -12.68 4.39 -9.72
C GLY A 25 -12.52 5.90 -9.48
N ASN A 26 -13.58 6.56 -8.99
CA ASN A 26 -13.59 7.99 -8.69
C ASN A 26 -12.39 8.43 -7.85
N ARG A 27 -11.98 7.63 -6.86
CA ARG A 27 -10.83 7.91 -5.99
C ARG A 27 -9.47 7.91 -6.71
N HIS A 28 -9.30 7.06 -7.72
CA HIS A 28 -8.08 7.09 -8.53
C HIS A 28 -8.06 8.35 -9.39
N THR A 29 -9.21 8.75 -9.93
CA THR A 29 -9.37 9.99 -10.70
C THR A 29 -9.10 11.22 -9.85
N GLU A 30 -9.64 11.27 -8.62
CA GLU A 30 -9.36 12.33 -7.65
C GLU A 30 -7.88 12.36 -7.27
N ALA A 31 -7.28 11.20 -6.96
CA ALA A 31 -5.86 11.11 -6.66
C ALA A 31 -5.02 11.69 -7.81
N LEU A 32 -5.31 11.29 -9.05
CA LEU A 32 -4.63 11.81 -10.24
C LEU A 32 -4.83 13.32 -10.41
N ALA A 33 -6.04 13.84 -10.19
CA ALA A 33 -6.31 15.27 -10.25
C ALA A 33 -5.49 16.06 -9.21
N HIS A 34 -5.41 15.55 -7.97
CA HIS A 34 -4.59 16.14 -6.91
C HIS A 34 -3.09 16.09 -7.24
N LEU A 35 -2.61 14.96 -7.77
CA LEU A 35 -1.22 14.82 -8.19
C LEU A 35 -0.89 15.84 -9.30
N ARG A 36 -1.76 15.94 -10.33
CA ARG A 36 -1.59 16.87 -11.46
C ARG A 36 -1.61 18.33 -11.01
N TYR A 37 -2.52 18.69 -10.10
CA TYR A 37 -2.56 20.03 -9.53
C TYR A 37 -1.25 20.37 -8.80
N GLY A 38 -0.73 19.44 -8.00
CA GLY A 38 0.53 19.61 -7.27
C GLY A 38 1.78 19.70 -8.17
N LEU A 39 1.72 19.09 -9.36
CA LEU A 39 2.74 19.17 -10.42
C LEU A 39 2.62 20.42 -11.32
N GLY A 40 1.67 21.32 -11.04
CA GLY A 40 1.53 22.58 -11.79
C GLY A 40 2.65 23.60 -11.52
N ASP A 41 2.46 24.83 -12.02
CA ASP A 41 3.46 25.91 -11.97
C ASP A 41 3.90 26.31 -10.54
N ALA A 42 3.08 26.00 -9.52
CA ALA A 42 3.41 26.25 -8.12
C ALA A 42 4.57 25.37 -7.61
N GLY A 43 4.82 24.20 -8.23
CA GLY A 43 5.98 23.31 -8.07
C GLY A 43 6.43 22.97 -6.65
N GLY A 44 6.62 21.69 -6.33
CA GLY A 44 7.22 21.33 -5.05
C GLY A 44 7.08 19.86 -4.73
N PHE A 45 6.69 19.58 -3.49
CA PHE A 45 6.39 18.23 -3.05
C PHE A 45 4.90 17.92 -3.20
N VAL A 46 4.62 16.74 -3.69
CA VAL A 46 3.30 16.15 -3.72
C VAL A 46 3.32 14.88 -2.88
N LEU A 47 2.33 14.69 -2.02
CA LEU A 47 2.25 13.55 -1.12
C LEU A 47 1.05 12.68 -1.46
N LEU A 48 1.30 11.42 -1.83
CA LEU A 48 0.29 10.39 -1.95
C LEU A 48 0.51 9.34 -0.86
N THR A 49 -0.47 9.17 0.02
CA THR A 49 -0.40 8.16 1.08
C THR A 49 -1.59 7.23 1.03
N GLY A 50 -1.53 6.12 1.73
CA GLY A 50 -2.64 5.18 1.83
C GLY A 50 -2.15 3.85 2.41
N GLU A 51 -3.09 3.04 2.89
CA GLU A 51 -2.79 1.72 3.45
C GLU A 51 -2.11 0.79 2.43
N VAL A 52 -1.49 -0.29 2.91
CA VAL A 52 -0.91 -1.30 2.03
C VAL A 52 -1.99 -1.91 1.14
N GLY A 53 -1.74 -1.94 -0.17
CA GLY A 53 -2.66 -2.57 -1.13
C GLY A 53 -3.87 -1.72 -1.55
N THR A 54 -3.94 -0.43 -1.20
CA THR A 54 -5.01 0.51 -1.62
C THR A 54 -4.93 0.94 -3.08
N GLY A 55 -3.81 0.70 -3.77
CA GLY A 55 -3.63 1.07 -5.18
C GLY A 55 -2.69 2.24 -5.42
N LYS A 56 -1.85 2.64 -4.45
CA LYS A 56 -0.84 3.71 -4.62
C LYS A 56 0.03 3.53 -5.87
N THR A 57 0.61 2.33 -6.05
CA THR A 57 1.43 1.99 -7.22
C THR A 57 0.60 2.02 -8.52
N THR A 58 -0.69 1.66 -8.45
CA THR A 58 -1.62 1.77 -9.58
C THR A 58 -1.78 3.23 -10.00
N VAL A 59 -2.10 4.13 -9.07
CA VAL A 59 -2.20 5.58 -9.32
C VAL A 59 -0.90 6.14 -9.92
N SER A 60 0.25 5.74 -9.36
CA SER A 60 1.57 6.15 -9.88
C SER A 60 1.77 5.75 -11.34
N ARG A 61 1.41 4.51 -11.71
CA ARG A 61 1.51 4.04 -13.09
C ARG A 61 0.55 4.78 -14.03
N CYS A 62 -0.68 5.07 -13.59
CA CYS A 62 -1.60 5.89 -14.38
C CYS A 62 -1.02 7.27 -14.65
N LEU A 63 -0.48 7.92 -13.60
CA LEU A 63 0.16 9.22 -13.72
C LEU A 63 1.26 9.17 -14.76
N LEU A 64 2.17 8.18 -14.68
CA LEU A 64 3.28 8.02 -15.62
C LEU A 64 2.82 7.84 -17.07
N ALA A 65 1.71 7.12 -17.29
CA ALA A 65 1.14 6.92 -18.62
C ALA A 65 0.51 8.20 -19.21
N GLU A 66 0.07 9.13 -18.36
CA GLU A 66 -0.56 10.40 -18.75
C GLU A 66 0.43 11.58 -18.78
N LEU A 67 1.68 11.39 -18.37
CA LEU A 67 2.66 12.47 -18.35
C LEU A 67 2.96 12.98 -19.77
N PRO A 68 3.15 14.31 -19.95
CA PRO A 68 3.55 14.88 -21.22
C PRO A 68 4.86 14.29 -21.73
N ALA A 69 5.00 14.13 -23.05
CA ALA A 69 6.21 13.59 -23.69
C ALA A 69 7.49 14.38 -23.37
N ASN A 70 7.38 15.66 -23.02
CA ASN A 70 8.48 16.52 -22.56
C ASN A 70 8.75 16.40 -21.05
N THR A 71 8.54 15.23 -20.46
CA THR A 71 8.79 14.98 -19.03
C THR A 71 9.85 13.90 -18.86
N GLN A 72 10.92 14.22 -18.13
CA GLN A 72 11.89 13.23 -17.67
C GLN A 72 11.53 12.81 -16.24
N VAL A 73 11.33 11.51 -16.04
CA VAL A 73 11.00 10.94 -14.73
C VAL A 73 12.20 10.18 -14.16
N ALA A 74 12.46 10.35 -12.87
CA ALA A 74 13.27 9.45 -12.07
C ALA A 74 12.37 8.71 -11.07
N PHE A 75 12.43 7.38 -11.05
CA PHE A 75 11.52 6.56 -10.25
C PHE A 75 12.28 5.68 -9.25
N ILE A 76 12.11 5.91 -7.95
CA ILE A 76 12.80 5.19 -6.87
C ILE A 76 11.79 4.34 -6.10
N LEU A 77 11.94 3.01 -6.13
CA LEU A 77 10.98 2.04 -5.57
C LEU A 77 11.26 1.60 -4.12
N ASN A 78 12.51 1.65 -3.66
CA ASN A 78 12.93 1.13 -2.36
C ASN A 78 13.94 2.09 -1.70
N PRO A 79 13.46 3.14 -1.02
CA PRO A 79 14.32 4.21 -0.54
C PRO A 79 14.88 3.90 0.86
N THR A 80 15.62 2.81 1.02
CA THR A 80 16.51 2.60 2.18
C THR A 80 17.91 3.07 1.83
N LEU A 81 18.02 4.36 1.49
CA LEU A 81 19.21 4.98 0.94
C LEU A 81 19.74 6.01 1.93
N SER A 82 21.06 6.09 2.08
CA SER A 82 21.74 7.28 2.62
C SER A 82 21.56 8.48 1.68
N GLU A 83 21.95 9.68 2.11
CA GLU A 83 21.86 10.87 1.25
C GLU A 83 22.68 10.70 -0.04
N LEU A 84 23.85 10.07 0.07
CA LEU A 84 24.74 9.82 -1.08
C LEU A 84 24.12 8.81 -2.04
N GLU A 85 23.57 7.71 -1.52
CA GLU A 85 22.91 6.69 -2.34
C GLU A 85 21.65 7.22 -3.03
N LEU A 86 20.89 8.11 -2.37
CA LEU A 86 19.77 8.81 -3.00
C LEU A 86 20.24 9.63 -4.20
N LEU A 87 21.27 10.48 -4.03
CA LEU A 87 21.76 11.31 -5.13
C LEU A 87 22.35 10.48 -6.27
N ALA A 88 23.00 9.36 -5.94
CA ALA A 88 23.50 8.39 -6.91
C ALA A 88 22.33 7.76 -7.70
N ALA A 89 21.28 7.30 -7.00
CA ALA A 89 20.09 6.74 -7.63
C ALA A 89 19.39 7.76 -8.55
N ILE A 90 19.28 9.03 -8.11
CA ILE A 90 18.74 10.11 -8.96
C ILE A 90 19.61 10.30 -10.22
N CYS A 91 20.93 10.26 -10.09
CA CYS A 91 21.83 10.33 -11.25
C CYS A 91 21.60 9.16 -12.21
N ASP A 92 21.50 7.93 -11.70
CA ASP A 92 21.31 6.72 -12.51
C ASP A 92 19.96 6.72 -13.24
N GLU A 93 18.89 7.15 -12.57
CA GLU A 93 17.55 7.28 -13.14
C GLU A 93 17.49 8.41 -14.20
N LEU A 94 18.07 9.57 -13.92
CA LEU A 94 18.14 10.70 -14.85
C LEU A 94 19.21 10.54 -15.96
N LYS A 95 19.93 9.40 -16.00
CA LYS A 95 21.00 9.07 -16.95
C LYS A 95 22.16 10.07 -16.92
N ILE A 96 22.52 10.55 -15.74
CA ILE A 96 23.64 11.46 -15.48
C ILE A 96 24.91 10.64 -15.27
N ARG A 97 25.96 10.96 -16.04
CA ARG A 97 27.26 10.28 -15.91
C ARG A 97 28.10 10.86 -14.76
N TYR A 98 28.59 9.99 -13.89
CA TYR A 98 29.56 10.31 -12.84
C TYR A 98 30.49 9.10 -12.58
N LYS A 99 31.64 9.33 -11.97
CA LYS A 99 32.56 8.26 -11.53
C LYS A 99 32.16 7.83 -10.13
N LYS A 100 31.92 6.52 -9.94
CA LYS A 100 31.52 5.97 -8.62
C LYS A 100 32.59 6.14 -7.55
N THR A 101 33.87 6.11 -7.93
CA THR A 101 35.02 6.29 -7.02
C THR A 101 35.10 7.69 -6.42
N ASP A 102 34.61 8.70 -7.14
CA ASP A 102 34.71 10.11 -6.76
C ASP A 102 33.33 10.65 -6.30
N ALA A 103 32.36 9.76 -6.12
CA ALA A 103 31.00 10.12 -5.76
C ALA A 103 30.98 10.77 -4.37
N SER A 104 30.60 12.03 -4.34
CA SER A 104 30.40 12.82 -3.12
C SER A 104 29.08 13.55 -3.22
N LEU A 105 28.51 13.93 -2.07
CA LEU A 105 27.26 14.69 -2.03
C LEU A 105 27.31 15.95 -2.90
N LYS A 106 28.42 16.69 -2.82
CA LYS A 106 28.64 17.89 -3.61
C LYS A 106 28.68 17.59 -5.11
N LEU A 107 29.54 16.65 -5.54
CA LEU A 107 29.67 16.31 -6.95
C LEU A 107 28.34 15.87 -7.56
N LEU A 108 27.60 15.00 -6.86
CA LEU A 108 26.31 14.49 -7.35
C LEU A 108 25.26 15.61 -7.38
N THR A 109 25.22 16.47 -6.36
CA THR A 109 24.32 17.64 -6.33
C THR A 109 24.61 18.60 -7.49
N ASP A 110 25.89 18.88 -7.78
CA ASP A 110 26.29 19.76 -8.88
C ASP A 110 25.87 19.17 -10.24
N LYS A 111 26.04 17.85 -10.40
CA LYS A 111 25.65 17.12 -11.61
C LYS A 111 24.13 17.11 -11.81
N ILE A 112 23.36 16.86 -10.75
CA ILE A 112 21.89 16.92 -10.77
C ILE A 112 21.45 18.34 -11.12
N THR A 113 21.98 19.36 -10.45
CA THR A 113 21.66 20.78 -10.70
C THR A 113 21.89 21.14 -12.17
N SER A 114 23.05 20.78 -12.74
CA SER A 114 23.34 21.03 -14.15
C SER A 114 22.36 20.32 -15.09
N LYS A 115 21.97 19.08 -14.77
CA LYS A 115 20.98 18.32 -15.55
C LYS A 115 19.60 18.98 -15.49
N LEU A 116 19.15 19.40 -14.30
CA LEU A 116 17.86 20.06 -14.11
C LEU A 116 17.78 21.40 -14.87
N GLN A 117 18.86 22.20 -14.85
CA GLN A 117 18.96 23.44 -15.62
C GLN A 117 18.89 23.19 -17.14
N LYS A 118 19.62 22.18 -17.64
CA LYS A 118 19.56 21.80 -19.06
C LYS A 118 18.17 21.33 -19.49
N ASN A 119 17.52 20.52 -18.66
CA ASN A 119 16.16 20.08 -18.92
C ASN A 119 15.22 21.29 -19.01
N HIS A 120 15.30 22.20 -18.05
CA HIS A 120 14.48 23.42 -18.04
C HIS A 120 14.71 24.30 -19.28
N GLN A 121 15.95 24.54 -19.68
CA GLN A 121 16.28 25.28 -20.91
C GLN A 121 15.73 24.61 -22.17
N ALA A 122 15.61 23.28 -22.18
CA ALA A 122 15.02 22.51 -23.25
C ALA A 122 13.48 22.37 -23.14
N GLY A 123 12.83 23.02 -22.17
CA GLY A 123 11.39 22.89 -21.92
C GLY A 123 10.97 21.51 -21.40
N ILE A 124 11.90 20.76 -20.82
CA ILE A 124 11.69 19.42 -20.25
C ILE A 124 11.41 19.54 -18.75
N ASN A 125 10.26 19.04 -18.32
CA ASN A 125 9.91 18.95 -16.90
C ASN A 125 10.65 17.77 -16.26
N THR A 126 11.13 17.93 -15.02
CA THR A 126 11.78 16.83 -14.29
C THR A 126 10.98 16.46 -13.05
N ILE A 127 10.54 15.20 -12.99
CA ILE A 127 9.76 14.64 -11.88
C ILE A 127 10.57 13.55 -11.20
N LEU A 128 10.72 13.63 -9.89
CA LEU A 128 11.25 12.56 -9.05
C LEU A 128 10.09 11.92 -8.29
N ILE A 129 9.87 10.63 -8.48
CA ILE A 129 8.89 9.87 -7.71
C ILE A 129 9.62 8.90 -6.80
N ILE A 130 9.25 8.91 -5.51
CA ILE A 130 9.78 8.00 -4.51
C ILE A 130 8.62 7.20 -3.93
N ASP A 131 8.58 5.91 -4.22
CA ASP A 131 7.65 4.96 -3.62
C ASP A 131 8.19 4.43 -2.28
N GLU A 132 7.29 3.95 -1.42
CA GLU A 132 7.60 3.49 -0.06
C GLU A 132 8.43 4.52 0.77
N ALA A 133 8.15 5.81 0.58
CA ALA A 133 8.90 6.92 1.15
C ALA A 133 8.85 6.99 2.69
N GLN A 134 7.99 6.24 3.38
CA GLN A 134 8.02 6.11 4.84
C GLN A 134 9.33 5.49 5.37
N HIS A 135 10.10 4.80 4.52
CA HIS A 135 11.39 4.22 4.89
C HIS A 135 12.56 5.21 4.81
N LEU A 136 12.32 6.41 4.28
CA LEU A 136 13.34 7.45 4.22
C LEU A 136 13.73 7.96 5.60
N GLN A 137 15.03 8.16 5.80
CA GLN A 137 15.53 8.84 6.98
C GLN A 137 15.25 10.35 6.90
N PRO A 138 15.06 11.05 8.04
CA PRO A 138 14.86 12.50 8.05
C PRO A 138 15.94 13.29 7.31
N ALA A 139 17.21 12.89 7.43
CA ALA A 139 18.32 13.57 6.77
C ALA A 139 18.24 13.46 5.23
N VAL A 140 17.70 12.35 4.71
CA VAL A 140 17.50 12.13 3.27
C VAL A 140 16.33 12.96 2.74
N LEU A 141 15.25 13.06 3.53
CA LEU A 141 14.15 13.99 3.26
C LEU A 141 14.64 15.45 3.23
N GLU A 142 15.51 15.82 4.17
CA GLU A 142 16.13 17.15 4.18
C GLU A 142 17.00 17.38 2.94
N GLN A 143 17.77 16.37 2.49
CA GLN A 143 18.51 16.46 1.24
C GLN A 143 17.59 16.66 0.02
N LEU A 144 16.44 15.99 -0.03
CA LEU A 144 15.43 16.25 -1.07
C LEU A 144 14.89 17.69 -0.99
N ARG A 145 14.64 18.21 0.22
CA ARG A 145 14.21 19.59 0.43
C ARG A 145 15.24 20.56 -0.15
N LEU A 146 16.53 20.31 0.05
CA LEU A 146 17.62 21.13 -0.50
C LEU A 146 17.66 21.08 -2.03
N LEU A 147 17.46 19.92 -2.66
CA LEU A 147 17.41 19.81 -4.13
C LEU A 147 16.23 20.60 -4.74
N THR A 148 15.08 20.63 -4.08
CA THR A 148 13.92 21.40 -4.55
C THR A 148 14.05 22.92 -4.37
N ASN A 149 15.10 23.40 -3.69
CA ASN A 149 15.43 24.84 -3.68
C ASN A 149 15.92 25.34 -5.03
N LEU A 150 16.30 24.43 -5.93
CA LEU A 150 16.78 24.80 -7.25
C LEU A 150 15.59 25.32 -8.08
N GLU A 151 15.51 26.65 -8.18
CA GLU A 151 14.46 27.36 -8.88
C GLU A 151 15.04 28.45 -9.78
N THR A 152 14.30 28.76 -10.84
CA THR A 152 14.45 30.03 -11.56
C THR A 152 13.54 31.07 -10.92
N ASN A 153 13.62 32.33 -11.36
CA ASN A 153 12.72 33.39 -10.89
C ASN A 153 11.22 33.07 -11.09
N THR A 154 10.88 32.08 -11.92
CA THR A 154 9.51 31.77 -12.32
C THR A 154 9.10 30.32 -12.11
N LYS A 155 10.03 29.35 -12.02
CA LYS A 155 9.70 27.91 -11.94
C LYS A 155 10.67 27.10 -11.10
N LYS A 156 10.15 26.12 -10.38
CA LYS A 156 10.93 25.04 -9.76
C LYS A 156 11.54 24.13 -10.84
N LEU A 157 12.79 23.72 -10.64
CA LEU A 157 13.50 22.85 -11.59
C LEU A 157 13.25 21.35 -11.34
N LEU A 158 12.79 20.98 -10.15
CA LEU A 158 12.50 19.61 -9.75
C LEU A 158 11.18 19.54 -9.00
N GLN A 159 10.31 18.64 -9.43
CA GLN A 159 9.06 18.27 -8.74
C GLN A 159 9.23 16.91 -8.08
N VAL A 160 8.76 16.75 -6.84
CA VAL A 160 8.94 15.51 -6.08
C VAL A 160 7.58 14.94 -5.70
N ILE A 161 7.32 13.68 -6.02
CA ILE A 161 6.15 12.93 -5.57
C ILE A 161 6.60 11.89 -4.55
N LEU A 162 6.17 12.06 -3.30
CA LEU A 162 6.38 11.10 -2.23
C LEU A 162 5.16 10.20 -2.13
N ILE A 163 5.36 8.90 -2.37
CA ILE A 163 4.33 7.87 -2.26
C ILE A 163 4.70 6.99 -1.07
N GLY A 164 3.75 6.76 -0.16
CA GLY A 164 4.03 5.95 1.02
C GLY A 164 2.82 5.55 1.83
N GLN A 165 3.10 4.96 2.98
CA GLN A 165 2.10 4.52 3.96
C GLN A 165 1.74 5.68 4.93
N PRO A 166 0.70 5.58 5.77
CA PRO A 166 0.30 6.66 6.69
C PRO A 166 1.43 7.14 7.62
N GLU A 167 2.38 6.28 7.94
CA GLU A 167 3.59 6.56 8.72
C GLU A 167 4.41 7.70 8.12
N LEU A 168 4.37 7.88 6.80
CA LEU A 168 5.02 9.02 6.14
C LEU A 168 4.38 10.35 6.56
N GLN A 169 3.07 10.40 6.78
CA GLN A 169 2.42 11.61 7.29
C GLN A 169 2.90 11.93 8.70
N GLN A 170 3.03 10.91 9.55
CA GLN A 170 3.53 11.04 10.92
C GLN A 170 5.00 11.50 10.93
N LEU A 171 5.83 10.93 10.06
CA LEU A 171 7.22 11.32 9.88
C LEU A 171 7.32 12.81 9.52
N LEU A 172 6.49 13.28 8.58
CA LEU A 172 6.45 14.67 8.14
C LEU A 172 5.91 15.66 9.19
N GLN A 173 5.32 15.19 10.29
CA GLN A 173 4.89 16.05 11.40
C GLN A 173 6.02 16.35 12.41
N ARG A 174 7.16 15.67 12.31
CA ARG A 174 8.31 15.92 13.19
C ARG A 174 8.83 17.36 13.05
N GLN A 175 9.38 17.88 14.15
CA GLN A 175 9.83 19.28 14.21
C GLN A 175 10.96 19.60 13.23
N ASP A 176 11.89 18.66 13.05
CA ASP A 176 13.03 18.72 12.12
C ASP A 176 12.59 18.74 10.64
N LEU A 177 11.39 18.23 10.32
CA LEU A 177 10.87 18.16 8.95
C LEU A 177 9.79 19.20 8.63
N ARG A 178 9.49 20.13 9.55
CA ARG A 178 8.45 21.18 9.35
C ARG A 178 8.65 21.99 8.07
N GLN A 179 9.90 22.32 7.72
CA GLN A 179 10.20 23.09 6.51
C GLN A 179 9.87 22.35 5.22
N LEU A 180 10.09 21.02 5.20
CA LEU A 180 9.69 20.19 4.06
C LEU A 180 8.17 20.06 4.01
N ALA A 181 7.53 19.81 5.15
CA ALA A 181 6.09 19.64 5.24
C ALA A 181 5.30 20.86 4.73
N GLN A 182 5.83 22.07 4.91
CA GLN A 182 5.28 23.34 4.38
C GLN A 182 5.42 23.49 2.86
N ARG A 183 6.34 22.75 2.23
CA ARG A 183 6.54 22.75 0.76
C ARG A 183 5.70 21.71 0.03
N ILE A 184 4.90 20.96 0.77
CA ILE A 184 3.97 20.00 0.20
C ILE A 184 2.75 20.78 -0.31
N THR A 185 2.67 20.94 -1.63
CA THR A 185 1.63 21.72 -2.31
C THR A 185 0.32 20.97 -2.43
N ALA A 186 0.38 19.64 -2.47
CA ALA A 186 -0.78 18.77 -2.54
C ALA A 186 -0.59 17.51 -1.68
N ARG A 187 -1.64 17.14 -0.95
CA ARG A 187 -1.73 15.93 -0.14
C ARG A 187 -2.97 15.17 -0.54
N TYR A 188 -2.82 13.89 -0.87
CA TYR A 188 -3.92 12.99 -1.07
C TYR A 188 -3.71 11.70 -0.26
N HIS A 189 -4.76 11.26 0.40
CA HIS A 189 -4.77 10.02 1.16
C HIS A 189 -5.76 9.04 0.51
N LEU A 190 -5.22 7.99 -0.10
CA LEU A 190 -5.96 6.97 -0.81
C LEU A 190 -6.62 6.02 0.18
N MET A 191 -7.92 6.23 0.37
CA MET A 191 -8.76 5.46 1.29
C MET A 191 -9.18 4.11 0.67
N PRO A 192 -9.37 3.05 1.48
CA PRO A 192 -9.92 1.75 1.02
C PRO A 192 -11.33 1.88 0.41
N LEU A 193 -11.65 1.06 -0.58
CA LEU A 193 -12.93 1.12 -1.30
C LEU A 193 -14.13 0.95 -0.37
N THR A 194 -15.19 1.72 -0.59
CA THR A 194 -16.49 1.53 0.06
C THR A 194 -17.20 0.28 -0.46
N LEU A 195 -18.20 -0.22 0.26
CA LEU A 195 -18.99 -1.38 -0.17
C LEU A 195 -19.56 -1.24 -1.60
N PRO A 196 -20.14 -0.10 -2.04
CA PRO A 196 -20.56 0.07 -3.43
C PRO A 196 -19.38 -0.01 -4.41
N GLU A 197 -18.24 0.60 -4.07
CA GLU A 197 -17.03 0.56 -4.90
C GLU A 197 -16.43 -0.86 -4.98
N VAL A 198 -16.53 -1.67 -3.93
CA VAL A 198 -16.12 -3.09 -3.95
C VAL A 198 -16.93 -3.88 -4.97
N LYS A 199 -18.25 -3.66 -5.03
CA LYS A 199 -19.11 -4.30 -6.04
C LYS A 199 -18.64 -3.96 -7.45
N TYR A 200 -18.51 -2.66 -7.74
CA TYR A 200 -18.04 -2.21 -9.06
C TYR A 200 -16.63 -2.72 -9.40
N TYR A 201 -15.73 -2.77 -8.41
CA TYR A 201 -14.38 -3.30 -8.58
C TYR A 201 -14.38 -4.78 -8.99
N VAL A 202 -15.15 -5.61 -8.29
CA VAL A 202 -15.26 -7.05 -8.56
C VAL A 202 -15.91 -7.28 -9.93
N GLU A 203 -16.98 -6.57 -10.25
CA GLU A 203 -17.67 -6.64 -11.54
C GLU A 203 -16.75 -6.23 -12.68
N HIS A 204 -16.04 -5.10 -12.56
CA HIS A 204 -15.07 -4.63 -13.56
C HIS A 204 -14.01 -5.69 -13.83
N ARG A 205 -13.38 -6.26 -12.78
CA ARG A 205 -12.33 -7.27 -12.93
C ARG A 205 -12.86 -8.53 -13.63
N LEU A 206 -14.09 -8.95 -13.34
CA LEU A 206 -14.74 -10.08 -14.02
C LEU A 206 -15.06 -9.76 -15.49
N GLN A 207 -15.55 -8.55 -15.78
CA GLN A 207 -15.85 -8.10 -17.13
C GLN A 207 -14.61 -8.06 -18.01
N VAL A 208 -13.49 -7.53 -17.51
CA VAL A 208 -12.20 -7.54 -18.21
C VAL A 208 -11.74 -8.96 -18.50
N ALA A 209 -12.00 -9.92 -17.60
CA ALA A 209 -11.74 -11.34 -17.82
C ALA A 209 -12.77 -12.04 -18.74
N GLY A 210 -13.71 -11.30 -19.34
CA GLY A 210 -14.70 -11.82 -20.29
C GLY A 210 -16.01 -12.32 -19.67
N CYS A 211 -16.27 -12.03 -18.39
CA CYS A 211 -17.45 -12.51 -17.67
C CYS A 211 -18.36 -11.36 -17.24
N SER A 212 -19.53 -11.25 -17.87
CA SER A 212 -20.57 -10.25 -17.54
C SER A 212 -21.68 -10.79 -16.64
N ARG A 213 -21.70 -12.10 -16.38
CA ARG A 213 -22.69 -12.72 -15.48
C ARG A 213 -22.31 -12.52 -14.01
N PRO A 214 -23.28 -12.48 -13.08
CA PRO A 214 -22.97 -12.44 -11.66
C PRO A 214 -22.28 -13.74 -11.22
N VAL A 215 -21.06 -13.62 -10.70
CA VAL A 215 -20.30 -14.74 -10.12
C VAL A 215 -20.37 -14.73 -8.59
N PHE A 216 -20.56 -13.55 -7.99
CA PHE A 216 -20.68 -13.37 -6.54
C PHE A 216 -22.09 -12.93 -6.17
N THR A 217 -22.61 -13.48 -5.08
CA THR A 217 -23.87 -13.00 -4.47
C THR A 217 -23.67 -11.68 -3.75
N GLU A 218 -24.75 -10.92 -3.54
CA GLU A 218 -24.73 -9.71 -2.71
C GLU A 218 -24.23 -9.99 -1.28
N ALA A 219 -24.57 -11.16 -0.72
CA ALA A 219 -24.06 -11.58 0.59
C ALA A 219 -22.55 -11.85 0.57
N ALA A 220 -22.02 -12.43 -0.52
CA ALA A 220 -20.59 -12.61 -0.70
C ALA A 220 -19.85 -11.28 -0.83
N LEU A 221 -20.39 -10.30 -1.57
CA LEU A 221 -19.80 -8.97 -1.70
C LEU A 221 -19.74 -8.23 -0.34
N LYS A 222 -20.78 -8.34 0.48
CA LYS A 222 -20.77 -7.80 1.85
C LYS A 222 -19.68 -8.44 2.71
N LYS A 223 -19.54 -9.77 2.65
CA LYS A 223 -18.48 -10.48 3.38
C LYS A 223 -17.07 -10.14 2.85
N LEU A 224 -16.92 -9.98 1.53
CA LEU A 224 -15.66 -9.52 0.93
C LEU A 224 -15.26 -8.16 1.49
N PHE A 225 -16.19 -7.21 1.55
CA PHE A 225 -15.94 -5.90 2.15
C PHE A 225 -15.58 -6.01 3.64
N GLU A 226 -16.32 -6.80 4.43
CA GLU A 226 -16.07 -7.03 5.86
C GLU A 226 -14.65 -7.57 6.11
N PHE A 227 -14.22 -8.60 5.38
CA PHE A 227 -12.91 -9.23 5.58
C PHE A 227 -11.74 -8.46 4.96
N SER A 228 -11.97 -7.71 3.89
CA SER A 228 -10.92 -6.93 3.24
C SER A 228 -10.76 -5.51 3.77
N GLY A 229 -11.77 -4.98 4.47
CA GLY A 229 -11.88 -3.56 4.77
C GLY A 229 -11.93 -2.67 3.53
N GLY A 230 -12.29 -3.22 2.35
CA GLY A 230 -12.26 -2.52 1.08
C GLY A 230 -10.88 -2.40 0.44
N ILE A 231 -9.85 -3.09 0.96
CA ILE A 231 -8.49 -3.04 0.42
C ILE A 231 -8.41 -3.90 -0.86
N PRO A 232 -8.13 -3.31 -2.05
CA PRO A 232 -8.04 -4.03 -3.33
C PRO A 232 -7.17 -5.29 -3.30
N ARG A 233 -5.98 -5.23 -2.69
CA ARG A 233 -5.10 -6.41 -2.59
C ARG A 233 -5.74 -7.57 -1.83
N LEU A 234 -6.44 -7.30 -0.74
CA LEU A 234 -7.15 -8.32 0.04
C LEU A 234 -8.39 -8.82 -0.71
N LEU A 235 -9.14 -7.93 -1.36
CA LEU A 235 -10.26 -8.32 -2.23
C LEU A 235 -9.81 -9.33 -3.29
N ASN A 236 -8.67 -9.06 -3.93
CA ASN A 236 -8.11 -9.93 -4.96
C ASN A 236 -7.75 -11.31 -4.43
N LEU A 237 -7.05 -11.35 -3.30
CA LEU A 237 -6.71 -12.62 -2.62
C LEU A 237 -7.97 -13.42 -2.28
N LEU A 238 -8.95 -12.78 -1.62
CA LEU A 238 -10.19 -13.43 -1.20
C LEU A 238 -11.01 -13.91 -2.40
N CYS A 239 -11.12 -13.11 -3.46
CA CYS A 239 -11.86 -13.47 -4.66
C CYS A 239 -11.21 -14.63 -5.40
N ASP A 240 -9.89 -14.60 -5.62
CA ASP A 240 -9.17 -15.69 -6.29
C ASP A 240 -9.34 -17.01 -5.53
N ARG A 241 -9.19 -16.96 -4.20
CA ARG A 241 -9.35 -18.14 -3.35
C ARG A 241 -10.80 -18.64 -3.30
N ALA A 242 -11.78 -17.74 -3.27
CA ALA A 242 -13.19 -18.11 -3.31
C ALA A 242 -13.57 -18.75 -4.66
N LEU A 243 -13.04 -18.25 -5.79
CA LEU A 243 -13.24 -18.88 -7.10
C LEU A 243 -12.64 -20.29 -7.15
N LEU A 244 -11.43 -20.49 -6.60
CA LEU A 244 -10.84 -21.81 -6.46
C LEU A 244 -11.71 -22.75 -5.61
N GLY A 245 -12.24 -22.27 -4.48
CA GLY A 245 -13.16 -23.03 -3.62
C GLY A 245 -14.47 -23.38 -4.32
N GLY A 246 -15.06 -22.43 -5.06
CA GLY A 246 -16.26 -22.64 -5.87
C GLY A 246 -16.04 -23.69 -6.96
N TYR A 247 -14.91 -23.64 -7.66
CA TYR A 247 -14.53 -24.67 -8.64
C TYR A 247 -14.40 -26.06 -7.99
N SER A 248 -13.71 -26.16 -6.84
CA SER A 248 -13.55 -27.43 -6.11
C SER A 248 -14.88 -28.04 -5.68
N GLN A 249 -15.84 -27.20 -5.28
CA GLN A 249 -17.18 -27.62 -4.86
C GLN A 249 -18.21 -27.65 -6.01
N GLN A 250 -17.78 -27.44 -7.27
CA GLN A 250 -18.65 -27.33 -8.45
C GLN A 250 -19.78 -26.30 -8.31
N LYS A 251 -19.55 -25.21 -7.56
CA LYS A 251 -20.49 -24.09 -7.40
C LYS A 251 -20.16 -22.95 -8.35
N ALA A 252 -21.06 -22.68 -9.29
CA ALA A 252 -20.92 -21.59 -10.27
C ALA A 252 -21.21 -20.19 -9.71
N LEU A 253 -21.79 -20.10 -8.50
CA LEU A 253 -22.14 -18.88 -7.80
C LEU A 253 -21.48 -18.87 -6.41
N ILE A 254 -20.70 -17.84 -6.14
CA ILE A 254 -19.95 -17.67 -4.88
C ILE A 254 -20.86 -17.02 -3.83
N ASP A 255 -21.12 -17.78 -2.76
CA ASP A 255 -21.90 -17.38 -1.60
C ASP A 255 -21.02 -16.84 -0.46
N ALA A 256 -21.65 -16.29 0.58
CA ALA A 256 -20.97 -15.78 1.77
C ALA A 256 -20.07 -16.84 2.45
N LYS A 257 -20.49 -18.10 2.46
CA LYS A 257 -19.76 -19.21 3.10
C LYS A 257 -18.43 -19.48 2.41
N LEU A 258 -18.38 -19.43 1.08
CA LEU A 258 -17.13 -19.57 0.34
C LEU A 258 -16.15 -18.41 0.61
N ILE A 259 -16.66 -17.20 0.85
CA ILE A 259 -15.82 -16.06 1.26
C ILE A 259 -15.25 -16.27 2.66
N GLU A 260 -16.06 -16.73 3.61
CA GLU A 260 -15.59 -17.03 4.98
C GLU A 260 -14.51 -18.11 4.99
N LEU A 261 -14.67 -19.16 4.16
CA LEU A 261 -13.65 -20.19 3.99
C LEU A 261 -12.35 -19.61 3.39
N ALA A 262 -12.46 -18.80 2.33
CA ALA A 262 -11.31 -18.14 1.73
C ALA A 262 -10.59 -17.20 2.72
N ALA A 263 -11.36 -16.45 3.52
CA ALA A 263 -10.82 -15.57 4.55
C ALA A 263 -10.11 -16.37 5.65
N ALA A 264 -10.67 -17.49 6.09
CA ALA A 264 -10.04 -18.36 7.08
C ALA A 264 -8.71 -18.96 6.59
N GLU A 265 -8.53 -19.17 5.29
CA GLU A 265 -7.28 -19.68 4.74
C GLU A 265 -6.22 -18.58 4.54
N ILE A 266 -6.63 -17.37 4.14
CA ILE A 266 -5.72 -16.27 3.79
C ILE A 266 -5.35 -15.43 5.01
N LEU A 267 -6.33 -15.06 5.83
CA LEU A 267 -6.15 -14.13 6.94
C LEU A 267 -5.71 -14.84 8.21
N ALA A 268 -5.98 -16.14 8.33
CA ALA A 268 -5.51 -16.92 9.48
C ALA A 268 -4.12 -17.49 9.23
N ILE A 269 -3.09 -16.65 9.39
CA ILE A 269 -2.00 -17.09 10.27
C ILE A 269 -2.64 -17.16 11.65
N LYS A 270 -3.22 -18.31 12.01
CA LYS A 270 -3.65 -18.57 13.38
C LYS A 270 -2.43 -18.31 14.28
N PRO A 271 -2.45 -17.39 15.27
CA PRO A 271 -1.69 -17.69 16.47
C PRO A 271 -2.21 -19.06 16.93
N ALA A 272 -1.30 -20.02 17.12
CA ALA A 272 -1.64 -21.33 17.66
C ALA A 272 -2.66 -21.12 18.78
N ALA A 273 -3.81 -21.78 18.65
CA ALA A 273 -5.00 -21.60 19.49
C ALA A 273 -4.59 -21.19 20.90
N ALA A 274 -4.85 -19.93 21.27
CA ALA A 274 -4.76 -19.51 22.65
C ALA A 274 -5.58 -20.54 23.43
N LYS A 275 -4.89 -21.29 24.31
CA LYS A 275 -5.45 -22.39 25.09
C LYS A 275 -6.85 -21.97 25.55
N ALA A 276 -7.86 -22.73 25.16
CA ALA A 276 -9.25 -22.45 25.51
C ALA A 276 -9.31 -22.20 27.03
N ALA A 277 -9.54 -20.95 27.44
CA ALA A 277 -9.79 -20.64 28.83
C ALA A 277 -11.07 -21.39 29.23
N LEU A 278 -11.00 -22.14 30.33
CA LEU A 278 -12.15 -22.89 30.84
C LEU A 278 -13.33 -21.91 31.04
N PRO A 279 -14.56 -22.27 30.63
CA PRO A 279 -15.73 -21.42 30.78
C PRO A 279 -15.88 -20.95 32.23
N VAL A 280 -16.25 -19.67 32.41
CA VAL A 280 -16.28 -18.99 33.72
C VAL A 280 -17.13 -19.72 34.76
N TRP A 281 -18.13 -20.52 34.34
CA TRP A 281 -18.91 -21.36 35.25
C TRP A 281 -18.11 -22.48 35.94
N LEU A 282 -16.92 -22.86 35.43
CA LEU A 282 -16.13 -23.98 35.97
C LEU A 282 -15.25 -23.53 37.13
N TRP A 283 -15.03 -22.22 37.26
CA TRP A 283 -14.22 -21.62 38.31
C TRP A 283 -14.77 -21.85 39.73
N PRO A 284 -16.08 -21.68 40.00
CA PRO A 284 -16.62 -22.03 41.32
C PRO A 284 -16.51 -23.54 41.62
N LEU A 285 -16.66 -24.42 40.63
CA LEU A 285 -16.48 -25.87 40.79
C LEU A 285 -15.03 -26.24 41.14
N LEU A 286 -14.06 -25.63 40.45
CA LEU A 286 -12.63 -25.81 40.74
C LEU A 286 -12.26 -25.26 42.13
N PHE A 287 -12.85 -24.14 42.54
CA PHE A 287 -12.62 -23.56 43.86
C PHE A 287 -13.13 -24.48 44.99
N VAL A 288 -14.31 -25.08 44.83
CA VAL A 288 -14.85 -26.06 45.80
C VAL A 288 -13.97 -27.32 45.83
N LEU A 289 -13.48 -27.79 44.68
CA LEU A 289 -12.59 -28.96 44.62
C LEU A 289 -11.25 -28.69 45.33
N CYS A 290 -10.67 -27.50 45.15
CA CYS A 290 -9.44 -27.09 45.83
C CYS A 290 -9.63 -26.95 47.35
N LEU A 291 -10.76 -26.42 47.80
CA LEU A 291 -11.09 -26.36 49.23
C LEU A 291 -11.24 -27.76 49.84
N ALA A 292 -11.93 -28.67 49.15
CA ALA A 292 -12.09 -30.05 49.61
C ALA A 292 -10.74 -30.78 49.70
N LEU A 293 -9.86 -30.59 48.71
CA LEU A 293 -8.50 -31.12 48.72
C LEU A 293 -7.66 -30.51 49.85
N GLY A 294 -7.74 -29.20 50.06
CA GLY A 294 -7.04 -28.51 51.16
C GLY A 294 -7.46 -29.00 52.55
N VAL A 295 -8.75 -29.25 52.75
CA VAL A 295 -9.28 -29.81 54.01
C VAL A 295 -8.86 -31.29 54.18
N SER A 296 -8.83 -32.07 53.10
CA SER A 296 -8.35 -33.46 53.17
C SER A 296 -6.86 -33.53 53.51
N LEU A 297 -6.06 -32.62 52.95
CA LEU A 297 -4.63 -32.50 53.21
C LEU A 297 -4.35 -32.01 54.64
N SER A 298 -5.14 -31.07 55.18
CA SER A 298 -4.97 -30.62 56.56
C SER A 298 -5.34 -31.71 57.58
N LEU A 299 -6.39 -32.49 57.30
CA LEU A 299 -6.77 -33.65 58.13
C LEU A 299 -5.70 -34.76 58.09
N LEU A 300 -5.11 -35.03 56.93
CA LEU A 300 -3.97 -35.95 56.80
C LEU A 300 -2.74 -35.45 57.56
N TRP A 301 -2.46 -34.14 57.52
CA TRP A 301 -1.32 -33.55 58.23
C TRP A 301 -1.48 -33.63 59.75
N LEU A 302 -2.71 -33.44 60.26
CA LEU A 302 -3.07 -33.60 61.67
C LEU A 302 -2.99 -35.06 62.16
N GLN A 303 -3.19 -36.04 61.28
CA GLN A 303 -3.01 -37.46 61.62
C GLN A 303 -1.56 -37.93 61.63
N THR A 304 -0.66 -37.25 60.90
CA THR A 304 0.78 -37.58 60.86
C THR A 304 1.62 -36.87 61.92
N SER A 305 1.03 -35.96 62.70
CA SER A 305 1.73 -35.14 63.71
C SER A 305 1.43 -35.54 65.17
N VAL A 306 0.95 -36.78 65.37
CA VAL A 306 0.76 -37.43 66.67
C VAL A 306 1.72 -38.62 66.81
#